data_AF-A0A2U8VVB3-F1
#
_entry.id   AF-A0A2U8VVB3-F1
#
_cell.length_a   1.000
_cell.length_b   1.000
_cell.length_c   1.000
_cell.angle_alpha   90.00
_cell.angle_beta   90.00
_cell.angle_gamma   90.00
#
_symmetry.space_group_name_H-M   'P 1'
#
loop_
_entity.id
_entity.type
_entity.pdbx_description
1 polymer ?
#
loop_
_entity_poly.entity_id
_entity_poly.type
_entity_poly.pdbx_seq_one_letter_code
_entity_poly.pdbx_strand_id
1 'polypeptide(L)'
;MTRVRRSTVTGLAVRLGEARGVGLVGMEEGLRKLRSGGRARRLNHRLNALDRTTPKAMLERGLGLRQIALVTVRAAYSTTIGNLAFALPDACASTAEIGRRGLAEMDWRARTRGAPRRIPAEGRG
;
A
#
# COMPACT_ATOMS: atom_id res chain seq x y z
N MET A 1 -12.88 5.74 13.55
CA MET A 1 -13.13 4.30 13.30
C MET A 1 -12.63 3.53 14.52
N THR A 2 -13.46 2.72 15.18
CA THR A 2 -13.09 2.02 16.43
C THR A 2 -12.10 0.88 16.17
N ARG A 3 -11.30 0.51 17.19
CA ARG A 3 -10.26 -0.54 17.10
C ARG A 3 -10.81 -1.88 16.58
N VAL A 4 -12.01 -2.25 17.03
CA VAL A 4 -12.74 -3.47 16.63
C VAL A 4 -13.06 -3.48 15.14
N ARG A 5 -13.48 -2.34 14.57
CA ARG A 5 -13.80 -2.26 13.14
C ARG A 5 -12.56 -2.42 12.26
N ARG A 6 -11.38 -2.02 12.74
CA ARG A 6 -10.10 -2.19 12.03
C ARG A 6 -9.65 -3.65 12.01
N SER A 7 -9.72 -4.33 13.16
CA SER A 7 -9.36 -5.75 13.24
C SER A 7 -10.24 -6.62 12.34
N THR A 8 -11.54 -6.32 12.26
CA THR A 8 -12.46 -7.05 11.38
C THR A 8 -12.11 -6.87 9.92
N VAL A 9 -11.89 -5.63 9.47
CA VAL A 9 -11.53 -5.35 8.07
C VAL A 9 -10.20 -6.01 7.68
N THR A 10 -9.18 -5.88 8.53
CA THR A 10 -7.88 -6.54 8.31
C THR A 10 -8.02 -8.07 8.28
N GLY A 11 -8.78 -8.65 9.21
CA GLY A 11 -9.02 -10.09 9.25
C GLY A 11 -9.74 -10.60 8.01
N LEU A 12 -10.73 -9.87 7.51
CA LEU A 12 -11.43 -10.19 6.26
C LEU A 12 -10.50 -10.12 5.06
N ALA A 13 -9.66 -9.09 4.96
CA ALA A 13 -8.70 -8.96 3.86
C ALA A 13 -7.69 -10.11 3.84
N VAL A 14 -7.19 -10.52 5.01
CA VAL A 14 -6.26 -11.66 5.16
C VAL A 14 -6.93 -12.97 4.74
N ARG A 15 -8.16 -13.22 5.23
CA ARG A 15 -8.92 -14.43 4.86
C ARG A 15 -9.26 -14.47 3.38
N LEU A 16 -9.58 -13.33 2.78
CA LEU A 16 -9.85 -13.23 1.34
C LEU A 16 -8.59 -13.54 0.53
N GLY A 17 -7.43 -13.00 0.93
CA GLY A 17 -6.16 -13.30 0.28
C GLY A 17 -5.82 -14.79 0.35
N GLU A 18 -5.97 -15.39 1.52
CA GLU A 18 -5.77 -16.82 1.74
C GLU A 18 -6.71 -17.67 0.88
N ALA A 19 -8.01 -17.38 0.90
CA ALA A 19 -9.02 -18.13 0.13
C ALA A 19 -8.82 -18.03 -1.40
N ARG A 20 -8.13 -16.99 -1.87
CA ARG A 20 -7.83 -16.79 -3.29
C ARG A 20 -6.40 -17.20 -3.67
N GLY A 21 -5.60 -17.71 -2.73
CA GLY A 21 -4.23 -18.13 -2.99
C GLY A 21 -3.31 -16.99 -3.45
N VAL A 22 -3.55 -15.76 -2.98
CA VAL A 22 -2.72 -14.61 -3.43
C VAL A 22 -1.35 -14.64 -2.78
N GLY A 23 -0.28 -14.52 -3.58
CA GLY A 23 1.09 -14.39 -3.07
C GLY A 23 1.49 -12.96 -2.71
N LEU A 24 0.71 -11.97 -3.14
CA LEU A 24 1.00 -10.54 -2.99
C LEU A 24 -0.27 -9.74 -2.70
N VAL A 25 -0.16 -8.80 -1.78
CA VAL A 25 -1.14 -7.75 -1.52
C VAL A 25 -0.47 -6.39 -1.70
N GLY A 26 -1.01 -5.57 -2.60
CA GLY A 26 -0.66 -4.16 -2.73
C GLY A 26 -1.52 -3.29 -1.83
N MET A 27 -0.90 -2.37 -1.09
CA MET A 27 -1.59 -1.39 -0.25
C MET A 27 -1.09 0.01 -0.57
N GLU A 28 -1.99 0.99 -0.58
CA GLU A 28 -1.59 2.38 -0.66
C GLU A 28 -0.83 2.85 0.58
N GLU A 29 0.29 3.53 0.35
CA GLU A 29 0.91 4.33 1.38
C GLU A 29 0.05 5.57 1.61
N GLY A 30 -0.70 5.55 2.70
CA GLY A 30 -1.51 6.68 3.12
C GLY A 30 -0.64 7.90 3.42
N LEU A 31 -1.22 9.10 3.22
CA LEU A 31 -0.64 10.35 3.71
C LEU A 31 -0.29 10.19 5.20
N ARG A 32 1.00 10.39 5.54
CA ARG A 32 1.49 10.39 6.94
C ARG A 32 0.66 11.38 7.76
N LYS A 33 0.66 11.23 9.10
CA LYS A 33 -0.06 12.12 10.03
C LYS A 33 0.09 13.59 9.59
N LEU A 34 -1.00 14.18 9.13
CA LEU A 34 -1.03 15.59 8.78
C LEU A 34 -1.14 16.37 10.09
N ARG A 35 -0.17 17.24 10.38
CA ARG A 35 -0.21 18.14 11.54
C ARG A 35 -1.52 18.92 11.49
N SER A 36 -2.32 18.81 12.54
CA SER A 36 -3.72 19.28 12.57
C SER A 36 -3.89 20.79 12.78
N GLY A 37 -2.84 21.60 12.61
CA GLY A 37 -2.85 23.03 12.96
C GLY A 37 -3.46 23.98 11.93
N GLY A 38 -3.75 23.53 10.71
CA GLY A 38 -4.16 24.40 9.59
C GLY A 38 -5.66 24.46 9.29
N ARG A 39 -6.01 25.20 8.21
CA ARG A 39 -7.37 25.49 7.67
C ARG A 39 -8.28 24.26 7.48
N ALA A 40 -7.70 23.05 7.42
CA ALA A 40 -8.38 21.78 7.22
C ALA A 40 -8.49 20.92 8.50
N ARG A 41 -8.61 21.52 9.69
CA ARG A 41 -8.65 20.83 10.99
C ARG A 41 -9.63 19.64 11.04
N ARG A 42 -10.84 19.78 10.50
CA ARG A 42 -11.87 18.72 10.47
C ARG A 42 -11.47 17.55 9.56
N LEU A 43 -10.87 17.83 8.40
CA LEU A 43 -10.35 16.82 7.49
C LEU A 43 -9.14 16.10 8.11
N ASN A 44 -8.20 16.85 8.69
CA ASN A 44 -7.05 16.29 9.38
C ASN A 44 -7.47 15.42 10.57
N HIS A 45 -8.50 15.82 11.32
CA HIS A 45 -9.07 15.00 12.38
C HIS A 45 -9.67 13.69 11.84
N ARG A 46 -10.41 13.73 10.72
CA ARG A 46 -10.94 12.53 10.06
C ARG A 46 -9.83 11.61 9.57
N LEU A 47 -8.78 12.16 8.94
CA LEU A 47 -7.63 11.39 8.45
C LEU A 47 -6.84 10.76 9.60
N ASN A 48 -6.63 11.53 10.69
CA ASN A 48 -5.97 11.03 11.90
C ASN A 48 -6.81 9.96 12.62
N ALA A 49 -8.15 10.09 12.63
CA ALA A 49 -9.06 9.09 13.19
C ALA A 49 -9.16 7.80 12.34
N LEU A 50 -8.84 7.89 11.04
CA LEU A 50 -8.74 6.72 10.17
C LEU A 50 -7.50 5.88 10.52
N ASP A 51 -6.42 6.53 10.99
CA ASP A 51 -5.20 5.90 11.53
C ASP A 51 -4.74 4.72 10.67
N ARG A 52 -4.28 5.02 9.46
CA ARG A 52 -3.90 4.02 8.45
C ARG A 52 -2.67 3.19 8.83
N THR A 53 -1.93 3.62 9.85
CA THR A 53 -0.74 2.93 10.36
C THR A 53 -1.08 1.64 11.10
N THR A 54 -2.14 1.63 11.93
CA THR A 54 -2.53 0.41 12.65
C THR A 54 -3.05 -0.69 11.73
N PRO A 55 -3.99 -0.45 10.79
CA PRO A 55 -4.42 -1.46 9.83
C PRO A 55 -3.27 -2.02 8.98
N LYS A 56 -2.30 -1.19 8.58
CA LYS A 56 -1.10 -1.64 7.87
C LYS A 56 -0.33 -2.65 8.71
N ALA A 57 0.02 -2.31 9.96
CA ALA A 57 0.76 -3.20 10.84
C ALA A 57 0.00 -4.52 11.11
N MET A 58 -1.34 -4.44 11.26
CA MET A 58 -2.17 -5.63 11.43
C MET A 58 -2.21 -6.50 10.16
N LEU A 59 -2.25 -5.89 8.98
CA LEU A 59 -2.20 -6.59 7.69
C LEU A 59 -0.84 -7.25 7.49
N GLU A 60 0.24 -6.53 7.73
CA GLU A 60 1.60 -7.02 7.63
C GLU A 60 1.81 -8.27 8.50
N ARG A 61 1.36 -8.22 9.76
CA ARG A 61 1.39 -9.38 10.65
C ARG A 61 0.51 -10.52 10.14
N GLY A 62 -0.73 -10.25 9.78
CA GLY A 62 -1.70 -11.28 9.41
C GLY A 62 -1.37 -12.00 8.10
N LEU A 63 -0.86 -11.25 7.12
CA LEU A 63 -0.39 -11.75 5.83
C LEU A 63 0.94 -12.48 5.97
N GLY A 64 1.86 -11.96 6.80
CA GLY A 64 3.15 -12.60 7.08
C GLY A 64 3.00 -14.01 7.66
N LEU A 65 2.02 -14.24 8.54
CA LEU A 65 1.69 -15.57 9.06
C LEU A 65 1.25 -16.57 7.98
N ARG A 66 0.86 -16.09 6.80
CA ARG A 66 0.42 -16.88 5.65
C ARG A 66 1.40 -16.84 4.47
N GLN A 67 2.59 -16.28 4.70
CA GLN A 67 3.61 -16.10 3.66
C GLN A 67 3.13 -15.25 2.46
N ILE A 68 2.14 -14.37 2.68
CA ILE A 68 1.66 -13.44 1.66
C ILE A 68 2.46 -12.15 1.78
N ALA A 69 3.08 -11.71 0.70
CA ALA A 69 3.86 -10.47 0.70
C ALA A 69 2.95 -9.24 0.75
N LEU A 70 3.29 -8.26 1.58
CA LEU A 70 2.66 -6.94 1.59
C LEU A 70 3.61 -5.92 0.95
N VAL A 71 3.15 -5.21 -0.06
CA VAL A 71 3.89 -4.11 -0.69
C VAL A 71 3.08 -2.83 -0.58
N THR A 72 3.74 -1.77 -0.10
CA THR A 72 3.14 -0.44 -0.09
C THR A 72 3.55 0.34 -1.33
N VAL A 73 2.57 0.93 -2.01
CA VAL A 73 2.77 1.76 -3.20
C VAL A 73 2.30 3.18 -2.93
N ARG A 74 2.99 4.17 -3.51
CA ARG A 74 2.62 5.58 -3.35
C ARG A 74 1.22 5.84 -3.92
N ALA A 75 0.33 6.38 -3.07
CA ALA A 75 -1.09 6.63 -3.36
C ALA A 75 -1.36 7.84 -4.28
N ALA A 76 -0.35 8.36 -4.99
CA ALA A 76 -0.56 9.55 -5.82
C ALA A 76 -1.47 9.22 -7.02
N TYR A 77 -2.58 9.96 -7.14
CA TYR A 77 -3.54 9.88 -8.26
C TYR A 77 -4.16 8.50 -8.51
N SER A 78 -4.25 7.66 -7.48
CA SER A 78 -4.89 6.33 -7.57
C SER A 78 -6.42 6.37 -7.54
N THR A 79 -7.00 7.44 -7.01
CA THR A 79 -8.45 7.72 -7.02
C THR A 79 -8.85 8.72 -8.11
N THR A 80 -7.86 9.43 -8.65
CA THR A 80 -7.99 10.30 -9.82
C THR A 80 -7.31 9.62 -10.99
N ILE A 81 -7.80 8.43 -11.34
CA ILE A 81 -7.29 7.61 -12.43
C ILE A 81 -7.67 8.29 -13.75
N GLY A 82 -7.09 9.46 -14.01
CA GLY A 82 -7.36 10.25 -15.20
C GLY A 82 -6.71 9.67 -16.45
N ASN A 83 -5.81 8.69 -16.31
CA ASN A 83 -4.98 8.17 -17.41
C ASN A 83 -5.08 6.66 -17.63
N LEU A 84 -5.95 5.94 -16.92
CA LEU A 84 -6.19 4.50 -17.16
C LEU A 84 -7.69 4.26 -17.21
N ALA A 85 -8.20 4.03 -18.42
CA ALA A 85 -9.58 3.61 -18.60
C ALA A 85 -9.69 2.15 -18.11
N PHE A 86 -10.28 1.96 -16.93
CA PHE A 86 -10.76 0.65 -16.50
C PHE A 86 -12.25 0.56 -16.83
N ALA A 87 -12.68 -0.52 -17.47
CA ALA A 87 -14.10 -0.83 -17.65
C ALA A 87 -14.71 -1.42 -16.36
N LEU A 88 -14.51 -0.74 -15.23
CA LEU A 88 -14.89 -1.18 -13.88
C LEU A 88 -15.31 0.04 -13.05
N PRO A 89 -16.14 -0.14 -12.00
CA PRO A 89 -16.42 0.93 -11.05
C PRO A 89 -15.13 1.51 -10.43
N ASP A 90 -15.12 2.80 -10.10
CA ASP A 90 -13.94 3.55 -9.63
C ASP A 90 -13.14 2.84 -8.53
N ALA A 91 -13.84 2.21 -7.58
CA ALA A 91 -13.19 1.48 -6.48
C ALA A 91 -12.41 0.25 -6.98
N CYS A 92 -12.96 -0.47 -7.95
CA CYS A 92 -12.29 -1.61 -8.58
C CYS A 92 -11.15 -1.16 -9.48
N ALA A 93 -11.34 -0.08 -10.24
CA ALA A 93 -10.31 0.55 -11.06
C ALA A 93 -9.10 0.99 -10.21
N SER A 94 -9.38 1.65 -9.08
CA SER A 94 -8.36 2.09 -8.12
C SER A 94 -7.59 0.91 -7.53
N THR A 95 -8.32 -0.14 -7.14
CA THR A 95 -7.72 -1.38 -6.62
C THR A 95 -6.83 -2.06 -7.66
N ALA A 96 -7.27 -2.13 -8.92
CA ALA A 96 -6.48 -2.71 -10.01
C ALA A 96 -5.19 -1.91 -10.27
N GLU A 97 -5.26 -0.58 -10.24
CA GLU A 97 -4.07 0.27 -10.39
C GLU A 97 -3.08 0.09 -9.24
N ILE A 98 -3.56 -0.02 -8.00
CA ILE A 98 -2.73 -0.31 -6.83
C ILE A 98 -2.03 -1.67 -7.00
N GLY A 99 -2.77 -2.70 -7.44
CA GLY A 99 -2.22 -4.02 -7.71
C GLY A 99 -1.13 -4.00 -8.78
N ARG A 100 -1.38 -3.31 -9.90
CA ARG A 100 -0.40 -3.13 -10.99
C ARG A 100 0.89 -2.47 -10.49
N ARG A 101 0.78 -1.38 -9.71
CA ARG A 101 1.94 -0.72 -9.09
C ARG A 101 2.65 -1.63 -8.10
N GLY A 102 1.91 -2.45 -7.36
CA GLY A 102 2.48 -3.42 -6.41
C GLY A 102 3.36 -4.46 -7.10
N LEU A 103 2.91 -4.97 -8.25
CA LEU A 103 3.69 -5.89 -9.09
C LEU A 103 4.94 -5.21 -9.65
N ALA A 104 4.82 -3.99 -10.17
CA ALA A 104 5.95 -3.23 -10.69
C ALA A 104 7.01 -2.95 -9.61
N GLU A 105 6.57 -2.61 -8.39
CA GLU A 105 7.45 -2.39 -7.23
C GLU A 105 8.17 -3.68 -6.82
N MET A 106 7.49 -4.83 -6.83
CA MET A 106 8.15 -6.12 -6.57
C MET A 106 9.21 -6.46 -7.61
N ASP A 107 8.88 -6.30 -8.88
CA ASP A 107 9.80 -6.55 -10.00
C ASP A 107 11.02 -5.61 -9.93
N TRP A 108 10.79 -4.31 -9.68
CA TRP A 108 11.88 -3.35 -9.45
C TRP A 108 12.80 -3.76 -8.29
N ARG A 109 12.22 -4.19 -7.15
CA ARG A 109 12.99 -4.67 -6.00
C ARG A 109 13.78 -5.94 -6.30
N ALA A 110 13.21 -6.87 -7.06
CA ALA A 110 13.89 -8.08 -7.48
C ALA A 110 15.11 -7.76 -8.37
N ARG A 111 14.93 -6.88 -9.37
CA ARG A 111 16.00 -6.44 -10.28
C ARG A 111 17.10 -5.67 -9.56
N THR A 112 16.74 -4.80 -8.62
CA THR A 112 17.73 -4.00 -7.85
C THR A 112 18.49 -4.80 -6.80
N ARG A 113 17.90 -5.87 -6.24
CA ARG A 113 18.63 -6.83 -5.38
C ARG A 113 19.60 -7.72 -6.16
N GLY A 114 19.32 -7.98 -7.43
CA GLY A 114 20.22 -8.72 -8.34
C GLY A 114 21.23 -7.84 -9.07
N ALA A 115 21.16 -6.51 -8.94
CA ALA A 115 22.09 -5.60 -9.59
C ALA A 115 23.46 -5.67 -8.89
N PRO A 116 24.58 -5.88 -9.62
CA PRO A 116 25.90 -5.82 -9.02
C PRO A 116 26.07 -4.47 -8.34
N ARG A 117 26.52 -4.51 -7.08
CA ARG A 117 26.83 -3.32 -6.28
C ARG A 117 27.74 -2.44 -7.12
N ARG A 118 27.28 -1.24 -7.50
CA ARG A 118 28.12 -0.27 -8.22
C ARG A 118 29.41 -0.11 -7.42
N ILE A 119 30.51 -0.59 -7.98
CA ILE A 119 31.85 -0.37 -7.44
C ILE A 119 32.02 1.15 -7.39
N PRO A 120 32.44 1.74 -6.26
CA PRO A 120 32.71 3.17 -6.21
C PRO A 120 33.72 3.49 -7.32
N ALA A 121 33.50 4.58 -8.03
CA ALA A 121 34.46 5.07 -9.01
C ALA A 121 35.66 5.65 -8.25
N GLU A 122 36.51 4.79 -7.70
CA GLU A 122 37.83 5.18 -7.23
C GLU A 122 38.80 5.18 -8.43
N GLY A 123 39.47 6.32 -8.64
CA GLY A 123 40.63 6.42 -9.52
C GLY A 123 40.36 6.87 -10.96
N ARG A 124 39.94 8.13 -11.14
CA ARG A 124 40.43 8.94 -12.26
C ARG A 124 41.10 10.18 -11.69
N GLY A 125 42.38 10.04 -11.40
CA GLY A 125 43.30 11.08 -10.95
C GLY A 125 44.71 10.56 -11.14
#